data_AF-A0A5E4Z6W1-F1
#
_entry.id   AF-A0A5E4Z6W1-F1
#
_cell.length_a   1.000
_cell.length_b   1.000
_cell.length_c   1.000
_cell.angle_alpha   90.00
_cell.angle_beta   90.00
_cell.angle_gamma   90.00
#
_symmetry.space_group_name_H-M   'P 1'
#
loop_
_entity.id
_entity.type
_entity.pdbx_description
1 polymer ?
#
loop_
_entity_poly.entity_id
_entity_poly.type
_entity_poly.pdbx_seq_one_letter_code
_entity_poly.pdbx_strand_id
1 'polypeptide(L)'
;MKNPINTGGITYPLAVLLCLIAYVLGHQTASPARNIAFAEKGAVLLEAALDRPNRTEQQMKTEIAAPIRAVLRRYQELGYVVIDASRNDDGDMTIAAIPANAVDITNELRAAVNLQQQPAATLAPAPGAHEGVAREQRTE
;
A
#
# COMPACT_ATOMS: atom_id res chain seq x y z
N MET A 1 39.27 24.90 -38.32
CA MET A 1 38.66 25.37 -37.06
C MET A 1 37.16 25.47 -37.31
N LYS A 2 36.35 24.62 -36.67
CA LYS A 2 34.92 24.44 -36.98
C LYS A 2 34.13 25.24 -35.94
N ASN A 3 33.51 26.34 -36.38
CA ASN A 3 32.78 27.25 -35.50
C ASN A 3 31.55 26.54 -34.92
N PRO A 4 31.30 26.57 -33.60
CA PRO A 4 30.01 26.17 -33.06
C PRO A 4 28.99 27.24 -33.49
N ILE A 5 28.06 26.82 -34.34
CA ILE A 5 26.95 27.64 -34.84
C ILE A 5 26.12 28.03 -33.61
N ASN A 6 26.25 29.30 -33.21
CA ASN A 6 25.52 29.90 -32.12
C ASN A 6 24.28 30.57 -32.73
N THR A 7 23.20 29.82 -32.88
CA THR A 7 21.90 30.33 -33.35
C THR A 7 20.87 30.02 -32.28
N GLY A 8 20.67 30.94 -31.34
CA GLY A 8 19.45 31.13 -30.54
C GLY A 8 18.79 29.94 -29.83
N GLY A 9 19.44 28.77 -29.80
CA GLY A 9 18.81 27.51 -29.42
C GLY A 9 19.86 26.61 -28.81
N ILE A 10 19.66 26.33 -27.52
CA ILE A 10 20.22 25.24 -26.71
C ILE A 10 21.25 24.40 -27.49
N THR A 11 22.54 24.58 -27.19
CA THR A 11 23.64 23.84 -27.82
C THR A 11 23.34 22.34 -27.76
N TYR A 12 23.46 21.60 -28.86
CA TYR A 12 23.20 20.15 -28.94
C TYR A 12 23.61 19.31 -27.69
N PRO A 13 24.81 19.47 -27.09
CA PRO A 13 25.17 18.76 -25.87
C PRO A 13 24.29 19.11 -24.65
N LEU A 14 23.83 20.35 -24.54
CA LEU A 14 22.91 20.80 -23.49
C LEU A 14 21.51 20.19 -23.68
N ALA A 15 21.05 20.02 -24.93
CA ALA A 15 19.79 19.33 -25.22
C ALA A 15 19.85 17.83 -24.87
N VAL A 16 20.96 17.15 -25.20
CA VAL A 16 21.18 15.74 -24.83
C VAL A 16 21.27 15.58 -23.30
N LEU A 17 21.95 16.49 -22.62
CA LEU A 17 22.04 16.51 -21.16
C LEU A 17 20.66 16.67 -20.51
N LEU A 18 19.85 17.63 -20.98
CA LEU A 18 18.49 17.84 -20.48
C LEU A 18 17.60 16.62 -20.71
N CYS A 19 17.74 15.95 -21.86
CA CYS A 19 16.98 14.74 -22.17
C CYS A 19 17.36 13.58 -21.23
N LEU A 20 18.65 13.41 -20.94
CA LEU A 20 19.12 12.41 -19.97
C LEU A 20 18.66 12.72 -18.54
N ILE A 21 18.70 14.00 -18.13
CA ILE A 21 18.20 14.41 -16.81
C ILE A 21 16.70 14.13 -16.70
N ALA A 22 15.91 14.48 -17.71
CA ALA A 22 14.48 14.23 -17.73
C ALA A 22 14.16 12.72 -17.76
N TYR A 23 14.95 11.92 -18.48
CA TYR A 23 14.81 10.46 -18.49
C TYR A 23 15.09 9.87 -17.11
N VAL A 24 16.20 10.25 -16.47
CA VAL A 24 16.55 9.76 -15.13
C VAL A 24 15.55 10.23 -14.07
N LEU A 25 15.13 11.49 -14.10
CA LEU A 25 14.10 12.01 -13.20
C LEU A 25 12.76 11.29 -13.43
N GLY A 26 12.34 11.13 -14.69
CA GLY A 26 11.11 10.43 -15.04
C GLY A 26 11.11 8.99 -14.55
N HIS A 27 12.24 8.30 -14.69
CA HIS A 27 12.41 6.91 -14.26
C HIS A 27 12.50 6.77 -12.72
N GLN A 28 12.97 7.80 -12.01
CA GLN A 28 12.95 7.87 -10.55
C GLN A 28 11.54 8.20 -10.02
N THR A 29 10.74 8.98 -10.77
CA THR A 29 9.35 9.31 -10.40
C THR A 29 8.34 8.23 -10.78
N ALA A 30 8.68 7.35 -11.73
CA ALA A 30 7.96 6.12 -12.01
C ALA A 30 8.23 5.13 -10.86
N SER A 31 7.65 5.44 -9.70
CA SER A 31 7.89 4.72 -8.45
C SER A 31 7.61 3.23 -8.68
N PRO A 32 8.59 2.33 -8.42
CA PRO A 32 8.34 0.90 -8.47
C PRO A 32 7.21 0.59 -7.49
N ALA A 33 6.29 -0.30 -7.89
CA ALA A 33 5.06 -0.66 -7.18
C ALA A 33 5.23 -0.47 -5.66
N ARG A 34 4.70 0.64 -5.16
CA ARG A 34 4.87 1.05 -3.77
C ARG A 34 4.38 -0.11 -2.91
N ASN A 35 5.24 -0.67 -2.08
CA ASN A 35 4.86 -1.77 -1.20
C ASN A 35 3.71 -1.24 -0.33
N ILE A 36 2.55 -1.89 -0.39
CA ILE A 36 1.36 -1.45 0.35
C ILE A 36 1.09 -2.50 1.41
N ALA A 37 0.87 -2.05 2.63
CA ALA A 37 0.34 -2.88 3.70
C ALA A 37 -1.06 -2.38 4.00
N PHE A 38 -2.00 -3.27 4.30
CA PHE A 38 -3.32 -2.88 4.76
C PHE A 38 -3.63 -3.57 6.09
N ALA A 39 -4.41 -2.88 6.93
CA ALA A 39 -4.76 -3.40 8.26
C ALA A 39 -6.12 -2.88 8.72
N GLU A 40 -6.92 -3.72 9.36
CA GLU A 40 -8.14 -3.29 10.07
C GLU A 40 -7.81 -2.69 11.45
N LYS A 41 -7.14 -1.53 11.49
CA LYS A 41 -6.63 -0.95 12.76
C LYS A 41 -7.76 -0.66 13.74
N GLY A 42 -8.89 -0.15 13.24
CA GLY A 42 -10.07 0.20 14.05
C GLY A 42 -10.69 -1.01 14.75
N ALA A 43 -10.86 -2.12 14.02
CA ALA A 43 -11.41 -3.35 14.56
C ALA A 43 -10.50 -3.95 15.63
N VAL A 44 -9.19 -4.03 15.37
CA VAL A 44 -8.21 -4.56 16.33
C VAL A 44 -8.13 -3.70 17.59
N LEU A 45 -8.20 -2.37 17.44
CA LEU A 45 -8.18 -1.46 18.58
C LEU A 45 -9.43 -1.61 19.45
N LEU A 46 -10.62 -1.69 18.83
CA LEU A 46 -11.88 -1.87 19.52
C LEU A 46 -11.93 -3.23 20.24
N GLU A 47 -11.54 -4.30 19.56
CA GLU A 47 -11.50 -5.64 20.15
C GLU A 47 -10.53 -5.71 21.33
N ALA A 48 -9.34 -5.13 21.20
CA ALA A 48 -8.35 -5.09 22.28
C ALA A 48 -8.85 -4.28 23.50
N ALA A 49 -9.64 -3.25 23.25
CA ALA A 49 -10.28 -2.44 24.29
C ALA A 49 -11.39 -3.21 25.01
N LEU A 50 -12.24 -3.92 24.25
CA LEU A 50 -13.32 -4.74 24.79
C LEU A 50 -12.80 -5.94 25.60
N ASP A 51 -11.68 -6.54 25.19
CA ASP A 51 -10.98 -7.60 25.92
C ASP A 51 -10.39 -7.12 27.26
N ARG A 52 -10.27 -5.80 27.46
CA ARG A 52 -9.66 -5.17 28.64
C ARG A 52 -10.54 -4.06 29.24
N PRO A 53 -11.76 -4.37 29.73
CA PRO A 53 -12.78 -3.37 30.06
C PRO A 53 -12.44 -2.49 31.27
N ASN A 54 -11.45 -2.85 32.10
CA ASN A 54 -11.11 -2.15 33.34
C ASN A 54 -9.79 -1.38 33.29
N ARG A 55 -9.21 -1.17 32.10
CA ARG A 55 -7.94 -0.47 31.95
C ARG A 55 -8.13 1.04 31.92
N THR A 56 -7.23 1.76 32.56
CA THR A 56 -7.19 3.23 32.45
C THR A 56 -6.72 3.64 31.06
N GLU A 57 -7.01 4.86 30.64
CA GLU A 57 -6.57 5.39 29.32
C GLU A 57 -5.06 5.24 29.12
N GLN A 58 -4.28 5.44 30.18
CA GLN A 58 -2.82 5.33 30.14
C GLN A 58 -2.34 3.88 29.98
N GLN A 59 -3.04 2.93 30.62
CA GLN A 59 -2.80 1.50 30.41
C GLN A 59 -3.19 1.07 28.99
N MET A 60 -4.33 1.53 28.48
CA MET A 60 -4.74 1.25 27.08
C MET A 60 -3.72 1.81 26.07
N LYS A 61 -3.19 3.02 26.29
CA LYS A 61 -2.14 3.57 25.43
C LYS A 61 -0.89 2.70 25.41
N THR A 62 -0.53 2.12 26.56
CA THR A 62 0.72 1.36 26.72
C THR A 62 0.57 -0.08 26.24
N GLU A 63 -0.56 -0.71 26.52
CA GLU A 63 -0.82 -2.13 26.25
C GLU A 63 -1.44 -2.37 24.88
N ILE A 64 -2.06 -1.36 24.27
CA ILE A 64 -2.78 -1.48 23.00
C ILE A 64 -2.20 -0.52 21.95
N ALA A 65 -2.21 0.79 22.21
CA ALA A 65 -1.84 1.77 21.18
C ALA A 65 -0.35 1.77 20.83
N ALA A 66 0.53 1.59 21.83
CA ALA A 66 1.97 1.51 21.65
C ALA A 66 2.42 0.30 20.83
N PRO A 67 1.98 -0.94 21.12
CA PRO A 67 2.33 -2.10 20.30
C PRO A 67 1.80 -2.01 18.87
N ILE A 68 0.56 -1.53 18.67
CA ILE A 68 0.02 -1.27 17.33
C ILE A 68 0.89 -0.26 16.57
N ARG A 69 1.26 0.86 17.20
CA ARG A 69 2.17 1.84 16.57
C ARG A 69 3.53 1.26 16.22
N ALA A 70 4.07 0.35 17.03
CA ALA A 70 5.36 -0.27 16.77
C ALA A 70 5.33 -1.09 15.48
N VAL A 71 4.27 -1.87 15.26
CA VAL A 71 4.08 -2.63 14.00
C VAL A 71 3.93 -1.67 12.81
N LEU A 72 3.07 -0.65 12.93
CA LEU A 72 2.87 0.33 11.86
C LEU A 72 4.18 1.07 11.50
N ARG A 73 4.97 1.46 12.51
CA ARG A 73 6.26 2.12 12.31
C ARG A 73 7.25 1.21 11.60
N ARG A 74 7.33 -0.07 11.99
CA ARG A 74 8.19 -1.06 11.31
C ARG A 74 7.86 -1.15 9.82
N TYR A 75 6.57 -1.19 9.47
CA TYR A 75 6.16 -1.22 8.06
C TYR A 75 6.50 0.08 7.32
N GLN A 76 6.37 1.24 7.97
CA GLN A 76 6.80 2.52 7.40
C GLN A 76 8.32 2.57 7.17
N GLU A 77 9.13 2.07 8.12
CA GLU A 77 10.59 1.97 8.00
C GLU A 77 11.02 1.04 6.87
N LEU A 78 10.24 -0.02 6.62
CA LEU A 78 10.42 -0.93 5.48
C LEU A 78 9.93 -0.33 4.14
N GLY A 79 9.47 0.92 4.13
CA GLY A 79 9.02 1.62 2.93
C GLY A 79 7.60 1.30 2.50
N TYR A 80 6.80 0.66 3.36
CA TYR A 80 5.40 0.37 3.06
C TYR A 80 4.53 1.60 3.30
N VAL A 81 3.55 1.80 2.42
CA VAL A 81 2.39 2.64 2.74
C VAL A 81 1.34 1.79 3.40
N VAL A 82 1.01 2.14 4.65
CA VAL A 82 -0.02 1.43 5.42
C VAL A 82 -1.38 2.09 5.20
N ILE A 83 -2.34 1.32 4.69
CA ILE A 83 -3.73 1.73 4.49
C ILE A 83 -4.57 1.16 5.64
N ASP A 84 -5.29 2.03 6.34
CA ASP A 84 -6.25 1.61 7.36
C ASP A 84 -7.55 1.17 6.66
N ALA A 85 -7.81 -0.12 6.66
CA ALA A 85 -8.99 -0.74 6.10
C ALA A 85 -10.09 -0.75 7.17
N SER A 86 -10.63 0.42 7.51
CA SER A 86 -11.81 0.49 8.37
C SER A 86 -13.07 0.33 7.52
N ARG A 87 -14.03 -0.47 8.02
CA ARG A 87 -15.38 -0.49 7.46
C ARG A 87 -16.08 0.84 7.76
N ASN A 88 -16.97 1.26 6.87
CA ASN A 88 -17.89 2.38 7.12
C ASN A 88 -19.00 1.95 8.11
N ASP A 89 -19.87 2.89 8.48
CA ASP A 89 -20.97 2.64 9.43
C ASP A 89 -21.96 1.56 8.94
N ASP A 90 -22.00 1.30 7.63
CA ASP A 90 -22.79 0.25 6.99
C ASP A 90 -22.09 -1.13 6.97
N GLY A 91 -20.84 -1.22 7.45
CA GLY A 91 -20.05 -2.46 7.48
C GLY A 91 -19.32 -2.79 6.17
N ASP A 92 -19.37 -1.90 5.18
CA ASP A 92 -18.68 -2.03 3.90
C ASP A 92 -17.25 -1.51 3.96
N MET A 93 -16.34 -2.22 3.31
CA MET A 93 -14.94 -1.80 3.12
C MET A 93 -14.77 -1.28 1.69
N THR A 94 -14.75 0.04 1.51
CA THR A 94 -14.60 0.66 0.18
C THR A 94 -13.13 0.98 -0.11
N ILE A 95 -12.38 -0.02 -0.58
CA ILE A 95 -11.06 0.19 -1.19
C ILE A 95 -11.19 -0.07 -2.69
N ALA A 96 -11.03 0.97 -3.51
CA ALA A 96 -11.30 0.91 -4.95
C ALA A 96 -10.48 -0.16 -5.68
N ALA A 97 -9.25 -0.43 -5.23
CA ALA A 97 -8.44 -1.58 -5.62
C ALA A 97 -7.29 -1.76 -4.61
N ILE A 98 -7.15 -2.97 -4.06
CA ILE A 98 -5.94 -3.37 -3.33
C ILE A 98 -4.97 -3.92 -4.39
N PRO A 99 -3.75 -3.38 -4.52
CA PRO A 99 -2.79 -3.91 -5.48
C PRO A 99 -2.34 -5.32 -5.07
N ALA A 100 -2.06 -6.18 -6.05
CA ALA A 100 -1.79 -7.60 -5.81
C ALA A 100 -0.55 -7.88 -4.94
N ASN A 101 0.36 -6.91 -4.80
CA ASN A 101 1.52 -6.98 -3.92
C ASN A 101 1.26 -6.47 -2.50
N ALA A 102 0.01 -6.14 -2.17
CA ALA A 102 -0.32 -5.64 -0.85
C ALA A 102 -0.28 -6.75 0.21
N VAL A 103 0.26 -6.43 1.38
CA VAL A 103 0.38 -7.35 2.51
C VAL A 103 -0.69 -7.03 3.56
N ASP A 104 -1.45 -8.04 3.99
CA ASP A 104 -2.35 -7.91 5.14
C ASP A 104 -1.55 -8.02 6.44
N ILE A 105 -1.53 -6.94 7.23
CA ILE A 105 -0.83 -6.90 8.52
C ILE A 105 -1.81 -6.96 9.70
N THR A 106 -3.10 -7.21 9.46
CA THR A 106 -4.14 -7.24 10.50
C THR A 106 -3.85 -8.30 11.56
N ASN A 107 -3.39 -9.48 11.15
CA ASN A 107 -3.02 -10.55 12.08
C ASN A 107 -1.74 -10.23 12.87
N GLU A 108 -0.82 -9.44 12.30
CA GLU A 108 0.34 -8.92 13.04
C GLU A 108 -0.07 -7.90 14.09
N LEU A 109 -1.03 -7.02 13.77
CA LEU A 109 -1.60 -6.09 14.74
C LEU A 109 -2.28 -6.84 15.88
N ARG A 110 -3.09 -7.87 15.58
CA ARG A 110 -3.75 -8.73 16.59
C ARG A 110 -2.73 -9.43 17.48
N ALA A 111 -1.69 -10.00 16.89
CA ALA A 111 -0.62 -10.64 17.64
C ALA A 111 0.11 -9.66 18.58
N ALA A 112 0.33 -8.42 18.15
CA ALA A 112 0.99 -7.39 18.96
C ALA A 112 0.20 -7.01 20.23
N VAL A 113 -1.12 -7.23 20.23
CA VAL A 113 -2.00 -6.99 21.39
C VAL A 113 -2.50 -8.29 22.03
N ASN A 114 -1.89 -9.43 21.70
CA ASN A 114 -2.25 -10.76 22.21
C ASN A 114 -3.72 -11.16 21.98
N LEU A 115 -4.33 -10.69 20.89
CA LEU A 115 -5.66 -11.13 20.47
C LEU A 115 -5.59 -12.42 19.65
N GLN A 116 -6.71 -13.15 19.61
CA GLN A 116 -6.84 -14.32 18.75
C GLN A 116 -6.74 -13.91 17.27
N GLN A 117 -6.00 -14.71 16.50
CA GLN A 117 -5.83 -14.50 15.07
C GLN A 117 -7.18 -14.71 14.37
N GLN A 118 -7.53 -13.80 13.46
CA GLN A 118 -8.73 -13.94 12.65
C GLN A 118 -8.36 -14.71 11.37
N PRO A 119 -9.19 -15.67 10.92
CA PRO A 119 -8.98 -16.30 9.63
C PRO A 119 -8.81 -15.21 8.57
N ALA A 120 -7.69 -15.27 7.84
CA ALA A 120 -7.37 -14.30 6.81
C ALA A 120 -8.56 -14.17 5.88
N ALA A 121 -9.08 -12.94 5.72
CA ALA A 121 -10.10 -12.68 4.73
C ALA A 121 -9.52 -13.13 3.39
N THR A 122 -10.07 -14.20 2.83
CA THR A 122 -9.69 -14.63 1.49
C THR A 122 -10.07 -13.47 0.58
N LEU A 123 -9.08 -12.72 0.14
CA LEU A 123 -9.25 -11.69 -0.88
C LEU A 123 -9.78 -12.44 -2.11
N ALA A 124 -11.09 -12.39 -2.31
CA ALA A 124 -11.71 -12.95 -3.50
C ALA A 124 -10.98 -12.32 -4.69
N PRO A 125 -10.44 -13.12 -5.63
CA PRO A 125 -9.79 -12.57 -6.80
C PRO A 125 -10.80 -11.66 -7.49
N ALA A 126 -10.39 -10.42 -7.75
CA ALA A 126 -11.23 -9.47 -8.47
C ALA A 126 -11.77 -10.15 -9.74
N PRO A 127 -13.08 -10.08 -10.01
CA PRO A 127 -13.66 -10.65 -11.23
C PRO A 127 -13.13 -9.82 -12.40
N GLY A 128 -12.10 -10.33 -13.08
CA GLY A 128 -11.51 -9.66 -14.23
C GLY A 128 -10.14 -10.17 -14.66
N ALA A 129 -9.46 -11.00 -13.85
CA ALA A 129 -8.12 -11.49 -14.19
C ALA A 129 -8.08 -12.90 -14.80
N HIS A 130 -9.11 -13.35 -15.54
CA HIS A 130 -8.99 -14.50 -16.46
C HIS A 130 -10.07 -14.44 -17.53
N GLU A 131 -9.80 -13.82 -18.67
CA GLU A 131 -10.47 -14.20 -19.92
C GLU A 131 -9.47 -14.19 -21.09
N GLY A 132 -8.39 -14.95 -20.89
CA GLY A 132 -7.76 -15.65 -22.00
C GLY A 132 -8.19 -17.11 -21.92
N VAL A 133 -9.11 -17.52 -22.80
CA VAL A 133 -9.20 -18.82 -23.50
C VAL A 133 -10.65 -19.12 -23.91
N ALA A 134 -10.81 -19.40 -25.21
CA ALA A 134 -11.86 -20.19 -25.87
C ALA A 134 -13.26 -19.58 -26.10
N ARG A 135 -13.45 -19.02 -27.30
CA ARG A 135 -14.70 -19.16 -28.08
C ARG A 135 -14.29 -19.59 -29.48
N GLU A 136 -14.11 -20.88 -29.70
CA GLU A 136 -15.15 -21.82 -30.13
C GLU A 136 -15.73 -21.44 -31.50
N GLN A 137 -15.38 -22.27 -32.48
CA GLN A 137 -15.95 -22.35 -33.82
C GLN A 137 -17.48 -22.50 -33.74
N ARG A 138 -18.24 -21.67 -34.46
CA ARG A 138 -19.54 -22.05 -35.03
C ARG A 138 -20.00 -21.01 -36.05
N THR A 139 -20.17 -21.48 -37.30
CA THR A 139 -21.28 -21.21 -38.25
C THR A 139 -21.86 -19.79 -38.29
N GLU A 140 -21.92 -19.10 -39.42
CA GLU A 140 -22.53 -19.51 -40.71
C GLU A 140 -21.86 -18.84 -41.92
#